data_AF-A0A2E7V6C9-F1
#
_entry.id   AF-A0A2E7V6C9-F1
#
_cell.length_a   1.000
_cell.length_b   1.000
_cell.length_c   1.000
_cell.angle_alpha   90.00
_cell.angle_beta   90.00
_cell.angle_gamma   90.00
#
_symmetry.space_group_name_H-M   'P 1'
#
loop_
_entity.id
_entity.type
_entity.pdbx_description
1 polymer ?
#
loop_
_entity_poly.entity_id
_entity_poly.type
_entity_poly.pdbx_seq_one_letter_code
_entity_poly.pdbx_strand_id
1 'polypeptide(L)' 'MRELIKEKALEIGFDAVGFTEPSLDNKISEQFDAFISKGHFGDMEWMVANAHRRRDPKVLWPEARSIIV' A
#
# COMPACT_ATOMS: atom_id res chain seq x y z
N MET A 1 -3.91 -17.45 -13.49
CA MET A 1 -3.14 -16.18 -13.50
C MET A 1 -2.41 -15.95 -12.18
N ARG A 2 -3.08 -15.91 -11.02
CA ARG A 2 -2.39 -15.73 -9.72
C ARG A 2 -1.30 -16.77 -9.48
N GLU A 3 -1.56 -18.06 -9.72
CA GLU A 3 -0.55 -19.10 -9.55
C GLU A 3 0.68 -18.92 -10.46
N LEU A 4 0.49 -18.56 -11.74
CA LEU A 4 1.61 -18.25 -12.65
C LEU A 4 2.49 -17.09 -12.12
N ILE A 5 1.86 -16.07 -11.54
CA ILE A 5 2.59 -14.95 -10.92
C ILE A 5 3.36 -15.45 -9.69
N LYS A 6 2.77 -16.33 -8.89
CA LYS A 6 3.45 -16.88 -7.71
C LYS A 6 4.65 -17.74 -8.09
N GLU A 7 4.48 -18.65 -9.04
CA GLU A 7 5.56 -19.47 -9.58
C GLU A 7 6.70 -18.59 -10.08
N LYS A 8 6.37 -17.53 -10.85
CA LYS A 8 7.38 -16.61 -11.36
C LYS A 8 8.07 -15.83 -10.24
N ALA A 9 7.34 -15.39 -9.21
CA ALA A 9 7.90 -14.68 -8.07
C ALA A 9 8.93 -15.55 -7.32
N LEU A 10 8.60 -16.82 -7.06
CA LEU A 10 9.53 -17.76 -6.44
C LEU A 10 10.73 -18.06 -7.36
N GLU A 11 10.50 -18.23 -8.66
CA GLU A 11 11.57 -18.48 -9.65
C GLU A 11 12.61 -17.35 -9.69
N ILE A 12 12.17 -16.09 -9.61
CA ILE A 12 13.06 -14.91 -9.64
C ILE A 12 13.63 -14.54 -8.27
N GLY A 13 13.37 -15.34 -7.23
CA GLY A 13 14.01 -15.24 -5.91
C GLY A 13 13.25 -14.44 -4.86
N PHE A 14 11.95 -14.17 -5.03
CA PHE A 14 11.13 -13.67 -3.91
C PHE A 14 10.80 -14.83 -2.95
N ASP A 15 10.92 -14.60 -1.65
CA ASP A 15 10.57 -15.59 -0.63
C ASP A 15 9.06 -15.76 -0.44
N ALA A 16 8.30 -14.69 -0.70
CA ALA A 16 6.86 -14.66 -0.50
C ALA A 16 6.18 -13.77 -1.55
N VAL A 17 4.90 -14.06 -1.79
CA VAL A 17 4.05 -13.32 -2.71
C VAL A 17 2.60 -13.37 -2.24
N GLY A 18 2.00 -12.20 -2.11
CA GLY A 18 0.63 -11.98 -1.67
C GLY A 18 -0.18 -11.21 -2.70
N PHE A 19 -1.50 -11.27 -2.54
CA PHE A 19 -2.42 -10.47 -3.33
C PHE A 19 -3.51 -9.89 -2.44
N THR A 20 -3.85 -8.63 -2.64
CA THR A 20 -4.94 -7.96 -1.95
C THR A 20 -5.75 -7.08 -2.89
N GLU A 21 -6.97 -6.75 -2.48
CA GLU A 21 -7.75 -5.71 -3.15
C GLU A 21 -7.08 -4.34 -3.01
N PRO A 22 -7.20 -3.46 -4.01
CA PRO A 22 -6.66 -2.10 -3.99
C PRO A 22 -7.64 -1.17 -3.25
N SER A 23 -7.95 -1.53 -2.02
CA SER A 23 -8.87 -0.82 -1.14
C SER A 23 -8.34 -0.91 0.29
N LEU A 24 -8.63 0.12 1.07
CA LEU A 24 -8.31 0.18 2.49
C LEU A 24 -9.61 0.43 3.25
N ASP A 25 -9.69 -0.11 4.46
CA ASP A 25 -10.75 0.28 5.40
C ASP A 25 -10.54 1.75 5.78
N ASN A 26 -11.63 2.54 5.82
CA ASN A 26 -11.61 3.93 6.26
C ASN A 26 -10.90 4.11 7.61
N LYS A 27 -11.03 3.12 8.51
CA LYS A 27 -10.35 3.11 9.80
C LYS A 27 -8.83 3.20 9.69
N ILE A 28 -8.23 2.62 8.64
CA ILE A 28 -6.78 2.69 8.40
C ILE A 28 -6.37 4.12 8.02
N SER A 29 -7.15 4.78 7.16
CA SER A 29 -6.91 6.18 6.80
C SER A 29 -7.02 7.10 8.01
N GLU A 30 -8.03 6.92 8.86
CA GLU A 30 -8.21 7.70 10.09
C GLU A 30 -7.04 7.49 11.07
N GLN A 31 -6.57 6.25 11.23
CA GLN A 31 -5.40 5.96 12.06
C GLN A 31 -4.13 6.58 11.51
N PHE A 32 -3.95 6.58 10.19
CA PHE A 32 -2.83 7.25 9.53
C PHE A 32 -2.87 8.77 9.75
N ASP A 33 -4.05 9.39 9.67
CA ASP A 33 -4.22 10.82 9.95
C ASP A 33 -3.96 11.15 11.42
N ALA A 34 -4.38 10.28 12.34
CA ALA A 34 -4.07 10.39 13.76
C ALA A 34 -2.56 10.22 14.03
N PHE A 35 -1.87 9.36 13.29
CA PHE A 35 -0.43 9.16 13.39
C PHE A 35 0.34 10.41 12.92
N ILE A 36 -0.05 10.98 11.78
CA ILE A 36 0.56 12.21 11.25
C ILE A 36 0.31 13.39 12.18
N SER A 37 -0.91 13.59 12.64
CA SER A 37 -1.24 14.73 13.50
C SER A 37 -0.50 14.73 14.85
N LYS A 38 -0.06 13.55 15.32
CA LYS A 38 0.77 13.41 16.52
C LYS A 38 2.28 13.57 16.26
N GLY A 39 2.71 13.83 15.03
CA GLY A 39 4.13 13.98 14.71
C GLY A 39 4.91 12.67 14.80
N HIS A 40 4.26 11.51 14.74
CA HIS A 40 4.92 10.21 14.92
C HIS A 40 5.75 9.74 13.71
N PHE A 41 5.93 10.59 12.70
CA PHE A 41 6.66 10.25 11.47
C PHE A 41 8.17 10.51 11.54
N GLY A 42 8.70 11.03 12.65
CA GLY A 42 10.13 11.34 12.80
C GLY A 42 10.62 12.28 11.68
N ASP A 43 11.77 11.98 11.09
CA ASP A 43 12.35 12.75 9.97
C ASP A 43 11.73 12.41 8.60
N MET A 44 10.51 11.85 8.58
CA MET A 44 9.79 11.51 7.34
C MET A 44 8.78 12.60 6.95
N GLU A 45 9.19 13.86 6.87
CA GLU A 45 8.30 14.97 6.44
C GLU A 45 7.68 14.71 5.06
N TRP A 46 8.40 13.98 4.20
CA TRP A 46 7.89 13.54 2.91
C TRP A 46 6.62 12.67 3.04
N MET A 47 6.43 11.94 4.14
CA MET A 47 5.23 11.14 4.39
C MET A 47 4.01 12.05 4.55
N VAL A 48 4.17 13.17 5.27
CA VAL A 48 3.13 14.19 5.44
C VAL A 48 2.85 14.89 4.11
N ALA A 49 3.90 15.29 3.39
CA ALA A 49 3.78 15.94 2.08
C ALA A 49 3.05 15.05 1.04
N ASN A 50 3.15 13.72 1.20
CA ASN A 50 2.53 12.73 0.30
C ASN A 50 1.34 11.99 0.94
N ALA A 51 0.79 12.48 2.05
CA ALA A 51 -0.25 11.78 2.81
C ALA A 51 -1.47 11.42 1.96
N HIS A 52 -1.91 12.33 1.08
CA HIS A 52 -3.01 12.10 0.15
C HIS A 52 -2.84 10.82 -0.69
N ARG A 53 -1.63 10.55 -1.19
CA ARG A 53 -1.33 9.39 -2.04
C ARG A 53 -1.28 8.07 -1.25
N ARG A 54 -1.12 8.16 0.08
CA ARG A 54 -0.95 7.00 0.99
C ARG A 54 -2.27 6.50 1.56
N ARG A 55 -3.33 7.31 1.50
CA ARG A 55 -4.65 6.96 2.05
C ARG A 55 -5.44 5.98 1.20
N ASP A 56 -5.23 5.99 -0.11
CA ASP A 56 -5.93 5.12 -1.03
C ASP A 56 -5.06 4.85 -2.27
N PRO A 57 -4.75 3.58 -2.61
CA PRO A 57 -4.01 3.25 -3.83
C PRO A 57 -4.67 3.76 -5.12
N LYS A 58 -6.00 3.91 -5.14
CA LYS A 58 -6.75 4.42 -6.31
C LYS A 58 -6.53 5.90 -6.59
N VAL A 59 -6.00 6.66 -5.63
CA VAL A 59 -5.54 8.04 -5.88
C VAL A 59 -4.45 8.08 -6.95
N LEU A 60 -3.62 7.03 -7.01
CA LEU A 60 -2.54 6.93 -8.00
C LEU A 60 -2.97 6.21 -9.26
N TRP A 61 -3.73 5.13 -9.08
CA TRP A 61 -4.19 4.30 -10.19
C TRP A 61 -5.67 3.98 -10.00
N PRO A 62 -6.58 4.83 -10.52
CA PRO A 62 -8.02 4.63 -10.37
C PRO A 62 -8.51 3.26 -10.87
N GLU A 63 -7.85 2.75 -11.93
CA GLU A 63 -8.17 1.47 -12.57
C GLU A 63 -7.49 0.26 -11.92
N ALA A 64 -6.74 0.43 -10.83
CA ALA A 64 -6.10 -0.68 -10.14
C ALA A 64 -7.15 -1.70 -9.66
N ARG A 65 -6.88 -2.99 -9.91
CA ARG A 65 -7.78 -4.11 -9.54
C ARG A 65 -7.20 -5.05 -8.49
N SER A 66 -5.90 -5.04 -8.28
CA SER A 66 -5.19 -5.90 -7.33
C SER A 66 -3.85 -5.25 -6.99
N ILE A 67 -3.37 -5.47 -5.78
CA ILE A 67 -1.99 -5.20 -5.37
C ILE A 67 -1.27 -6.54 -5.22
N ILE A 68 0.01 -6.59 -5.58
CA ILE A 68 0.91 -7.73 -5.40
C ILE A 68 2.00 -7.27 -4.41
N VAL A 69 2.24 -8.06 -3.36
CA VAL A 69 3.24 -7.77 -2.31
C VAL A 69 4.21 -8.93 -2.22
#